data_AF-G4YF23-F1
#
_entry.id   AF-G4YF23-F1
#
_cell.length_a   1.000
_cell.length_b   1.000
_cell.length_c   1.000
_cell.angle_alpha   90.00
_cell.angle_beta   90.00
_cell.angle_gamma   90.00
#
_symmetry.space_group_name_H-M   'P 1'
#
loop_
_entity.id
_entity.type
_entity.pdbx_description
1 polymer ?
#
loop_
_entity_poly.entity_id
_entity_poly.type
_entity_poly.pdbx_seq_one_letter_code
_entity_poly.pdbx_strand_id
1 'polypeptide(L)'
;MIESNWNQVKILLGHKTRIDKTIAGLVQHQIMITQQIGFVIAQHHSTSPKVRKEWERFVNFMADATCERTASSPSQWKIYCGNQTFRCHDVEWTCTCLFYSSHHLPCRHLMHLARVGHGFKPLPAMAIHDRWSTYQTLEVKNELTAAAEMLQPIVQMS
;
A
#
# COMPACT_ATOMS: atom_id res chain seq x y z
N MET A 1 -3.86 -53.27 -2.26
CA MET A 1 -2.68 -53.75 -3.03
C MET A 1 -2.62 -53.19 -4.44
N ILE A 2 -3.73 -53.10 -5.19
CA ILE A 2 -3.70 -52.65 -6.60
C ILE A 2 -3.34 -51.15 -6.74
N GLU A 3 -3.81 -50.28 -5.84
CA GLU A 3 -3.49 -48.84 -5.89
C GLU A 3 -2.02 -48.49 -5.62
N SER A 4 -1.36 -49.19 -4.70
CA SER A 4 0.06 -48.90 -4.41
C SER A 4 0.97 -49.31 -5.56
N ASN A 5 0.65 -50.42 -6.24
CA ASN A 5 1.35 -50.89 -7.43
C ASN A 5 1.16 -49.89 -8.60
N TRP A 6 -0.05 -49.38 -8.78
CA TRP A 6 -0.34 -48.39 -9.82
C TRP A 6 0.36 -47.04 -9.60
N ASN A 7 0.52 -46.62 -8.34
CA ASN A 7 1.30 -45.42 -8.01
C ASN A 7 2.81 -45.61 -8.29
N GLN A 8 3.38 -46.79 -8.02
CA GLN A 8 4.79 -47.07 -8.36
C GLN A 8 5.04 -47.06 -9.87
N VAL A 9 4.13 -47.62 -10.67
CA VAL A 9 4.23 -47.62 -12.14
C VAL A 9 4.19 -46.18 -12.70
N LYS A 10 3.33 -45.30 -12.15
CA LYS A 10 3.29 -43.88 -12.57
C LYS A 10 4.61 -43.16 -12.29
N ILE A 11 5.23 -43.41 -11.14
CA ILE A 11 6.53 -42.84 -10.76
C ILE A 11 7.63 -43.29 -11.74
N LEU A 12 7.68 -44.59 -12.08
CA LEU A 12 8.65 -45.15 -13.01
C LEU A 12 8.51 -44.62 -14.45
N LEU A 13 7.29 -44.26 -14.86
CA LEU A 13 7.01 -43.67 -16.17
C LEU A 13 7.17 -42.14 -16.21
N GLY A 14 7.66 -41.51 -15.13
CA GLY A 14 7.81 -40.06 -15.03
C GLY A 14 6.48 -39.30 -14.92
N HIS A 15 5.36 -40.00 -14.73
CA HIS A 15 4.05 -39.39 -14.55
C HIS A 15 3.91 -38.87 -13.13
N LYS A 16 3.92 -37.54 -12.98
CA LYS A 16 3.62 -36.86 -11.71
C LYS A 16 2.29 -37.34 -11.15
N THR A 17 2.30 -37.77 -9.89
CA THR A 17 1.08 -38.20 -9.19
C THR A 17 0.12 -37.02 -9.01
N ARG A 18 -1.15 -37.31 -8.71
CA ARG A 18 -2.13 -36.27 -8.38
C ARG A 18 -1.65 -35.41 -7.20
N ILE A 19 -0.97 -36.04 -6.24
CA ILE A 19 -0.38 -35.39 -5.06
C ILE A 19 0.74 -34.43 -5.48
N ASP A 20 1.66 -34.84 -6.36
CA ASP A 20 2.75 -33.98 -6.85
C ASP A 20 2.24 -32.73 -7.57
N LYS A 21 1.15 -32.87 -8.34
CA LYS A 21 0.51 -31.74 -9.03
C LYS A 21 -0.15 -30.79 -8.03
N THR A 22 -0.84 -31.31 -7.02
CA THR A 22 -1.44 -30.49 -5.95
C THR A 22 -0.37 -29.75 -5.15
N ILE A 23 0.71 -30.43 -4.74
CA ILE A 23 1.83 -29.81 -4.02
C ILE A 23 2.50 -28.73 -4.88
N ALA A 24 2.77 -29.00 -6.17
CA ALA A 24 3.36 -28.00 -7.05
C ALA A 24 2.47 -26.75 -7.20
N GLY A 25 1.15 -26.92 -7.34
CA GLY A 25 0.20 -25.79 -7.38
C GLY A 25 0.19 -24.97 -6.09
N LEU A 26 0.20 -25.65 -4.93
CA LEU A 26 0.30 -24.98 -3.62
C LEU A 26 1.61 -24.19 -3.50
N VAL A 27 2.74 -24.79 -3.84
CA VAL A 27 4.06 -24.12 -3.78
C VAL A 27 4.11 -22.91 -4.72
N GLN A 28 3.58 -23.02 -5.94
CA GLN A 28 3.51 -21.89 -6.87
C GLN A 28 2.66 -20.75 -6.31
N HIS A 29 1.52 -21.05 -5.71
CA HIS A 29 0.67 -20.05 -5.06
C HIS A 29 1.38 -19.37 -3.88
N GLN A 30 2.11 -20.14 -3.04
CA GLN A 30 2.90 -19.57 -1.94
C GLN A 30 4.03 -18.66 -2.42
N ILE A 31 4.68 -19.00 -3.55
CA ILE A 31 5.70 -18.14 -4.17
C ILE A 31 5.08 -16.80 -4.59
N MET A 32 3.91 -16.83 -5.24
CA MET A 32 3.19 -15.62 -5.65
C MET A 32 2.85 -14.71 -4.46
N ILE A 33 2.25 -15.28 -3.40
CA ILE A 33 1.92 -14.53 -2.18
C ILE A 33 3.18 -13.93 -1.54
N THR A 34 4.25 -14.71 -1.44
CA THR A 34 5.52 -14.25 -0.86
C THR A 34 6.10 -13.07 -1.65
N GLN A 35 5.99 -13.10 -2.98
CA GLN A 35 6.43 -12.00 -3.85
C GLN A 35 5.59 -10.75 -3.65
N GLN A 36 4.26 -10.88 -3.58
CA GLN A 36 3.37 -9.75 -3.30
C GLN A 36 3.66 -9.11 -1.92
N ILE A 37 3.85 -9.93 -0.88
CA ILE A 37 4.26 -9.46 0.46
C ILE A 37 5.56 -8.68 0.37
N GLY A 38 6.58 -9.23 -0.31
CA GLY A 38 7.86 -8.57 -0.50
C GLY A 38 7.73 -7.21 -1.19
N PHE A 39 6.87 -7.12 -2.21
CA PHE A 39 6.60 -5.87 -2.92
C PHE A 39 5.95 -4.82 -2.00
N VAL A 40 4.90 -5.19 -1.27
CA VAL A 40 4.19 -4.27 -0.35
C VAL A 40 5.12 -3.79 0.77
N ILE A 41 5.93 -4.68 1.34
CA ILE A 41 6.92 -4.33 2.37
C ILE A 41 7.96 -3.35 1.82
N ALA A 42 8.54 -3.64 0.65
CA ALA A 42 9.52 -2.76 0.01
C ALA A 42 8.93 -1.38 -0.29
N GLN A 43 7.68 -1.34 -0.75
CA GLN A 43 6.95 -0.12 -1.02
C GLN A 43 6.75 0.71 0.25
N HIS A 44 6.26 0.10 1.33
CA HIS A 44 6.08 0.76 2.62
C HIS A 44 7.41 1.26 3.19
N HIS A 45 8.46 0.46 3.10
CA HIS A 45 9.82 0.82 3.52
C HIS A 45 10.35 2.05 2.76
N SER A 46 10.03 2.19 1.47
CA SER A 46 10.49 3.32 0.65
C SER A 46 9.70 4.62 0.88
N THR A 47 8.45 4.54 1.30
CA THR A 47 7.52 5.68 1.40
C THR A 47 7.38 6.25 2.80
N SER A 48 7.27 5.37 3.80
CA SER A 48 7.05 5.76 5.20
C SER A 48 8.11 6.76 5.71
N PRO A 49 9.42 6.59 5.43
CA PRO A 49 10.41 7.58 5.83
C PRO A 49 10.23 8.95 5.16
N LYS A 50 9.76 8.99 3.90
CA LYS A 50 9.54 10.24 3.15
C LYS A 50 8.35 11.01 3.72
N VAL A 51 7.24 10.31 3.97
CA VAL A 51 6.04 10.91 4.58
C VAL A 51 6.33 11.36 6.00
N ARG A 52 7.07 10.56 6.80
CA ARG A 52 7.51 10.94 8.14
C ARG A 52 8.33 12.23 8.12
N LYS A 53 9.28 12.37 7.18
CA LYS A 53 10.08 13.60 7.05
C LYS A 53 9.22 14.82 6.69
N GLU A 54 8.20 14.65 5.86
CA GLU A 54 7.25 15.74 5.57
C GLU A 54 6.37 16.07 6.77
N TRP A 55 5.98 15.07 7.57
CA TRP A 55 5.27 15.27 8.83
C TRP A 55 6.11 16.05 9.83
N GLU A 56 7.38 15.70 10.01
CA GLU A 56 8.31 16.45 10.87
C GLU A 56 8.44 17.90 10.39
N ARG A 57 8.52 18.12 9.07
CA ARG A 57 8.55 19.48 8.51
C ARG A 57 7.25 20.24 8.72
N PHE A 58 6.12 19.56 8.66
CA PHE A 58 4.83 20.15 8.99
C PHE A 58 4.82 20.65 10.44
N VAL A 59 5.17 19.78 11.39
CA VAL A 59 5.17 20.12 12.83
C VAL A 59 6.17 21.25 13.13
N ASN A 60 7.35 21.23 12.53
CA ASN A 60 8.44 22.14 12.89
C ASN A 60 8.47 23.46 12.10
N PHE A 61 7.91 23.50 10.88
CA PHE A 61 8.10 24.65 9.97
C PHE A 61 6.81 25.25 9.41
N MET A 62 5.62 24.71 9.73
CA MET A 62 4.34 25.23 9.23
C MET A 62 3.55 26.03 10.28
N ALA A 63 4.19 26.46 11.38
CA ALA A 63 3.52 27.22 12.45
C ALA A 63 2.96 28.56 11.96
N ASP A 64 3.75 29.30 11.18
CA ASP A 64 3.36 30.61 10.61
C ASP A 64 2.75 30.50 9.21
N ALA A 65 2.56 29.28 8.72
CA ALA A 65 1.94 29.08 7.43
C ALA A 65 0.44 29.43 7.50
N THR A 66 -0.11 29.97 6.41
CA THR A 66 -1.54 30.25 6.30
C THR A 66 -2.10 29.62 5.04
N CYS A 67 -3.43 29.46 5.00
CA CYS A 67 -4.13 28.98 3.82
C CYS A 67 -5.35 29.84 3.52
N GLU A 68 -5.58 30.11 2.25
CA GLU A 68 -6.79 30.78 1.77
C GLU A 68 -7.41 30.00 0.60
N ARG A 69 -8.73 30.02 0.53
CA ARG A 69 -9.46 29.47 -0.61
C ARG A 69 -9.41 30.47 -1.76
N THR A 70 -9.23 29.97 -2.98
CA THR A 70 -9.21 30.81 -4.18
C THR A 70 -10.63 31.22 -4.55
N ALA A 71 -10.87 32.50 -4.79
CA ALA A 71 -12.21 33.02 -5.12
C ALA A 71 -12.82 32.39 -6.39
N SER A 72 -11.99 32.00 -7.37
CA SER A 72 -12.43 31.46 -8.65
C SER A 72 -12.77 29.96 -8.63
N SER A 73 -12.37 29.21 -7.59
CA SER A 73 -12.65 27.79 -7.51
C SER A 73 -12.74 27.34 -6.06
N PRO A 74 -13.89 26.78 -5.62
CA PRO A 74 -14.10 26.41 -4.24
C PRO A 74 -13.10 25.34 -3.79
N SER A 75 -12.62 24.47 -4.66
CA SER A 75 -11.72 23.38 -4.27
C SER A 75 -10.23 23.74 -4.34
N GLN A 76 -9.88 24.94 -4.83
CA GLN A 76 -8.50 25.38 -4.96
C GLN A 76 -8.08 26.27 -3.80
N TRP A 77 -6.96 25.92 -3.18
CA TRP A 77 -6.40 26.62 -2.03
C TRP A 77 -4.98 27.09 -2.31
N LYS A 78 -4.63 28.26 -1.77
CA LYS A 78 -3.25 28.72 -1.71
C LYS A 78 -2.74 28.54 -0.29
N ILE A 79 -1.57 27.94 -0.17
CA ILE A 79 -0.83 27.76 1.08
C ILE A 79 0.37 28.69 1.04
N TYR A 80 0.43 29.61 1.99
CA TYR A 80 1.53 30.56 2.17
C TYR A 80 2.45 30.03 3.26
N CYS A 81 3.74 29.86 2.95
CA CYS A 81 4.74 29.36 3.90
C CYS A 81 6.07 30.04 3.61
N GLY A 82 6.53 30.89 4.53
CA GLY A 82 7.66 31.80 4.28
C GLY A 82 7.38 32.66 3.05
N ASN A 83 8.35 32.75 2.15
CA ASN A 83 8.24 33.56 0.91
C ASN A 83 7.70 32.74 -0.28
N GLN A 84 7.06 31.59 -0.03
CA GLN A 84 6.59 30.69 -1.07
C GLN A 84 5.07 30.51 -1.00
N THR A 85 4.46 30.30 -2.16
CA THR A 85 3.04 29.99 -2.30
C THR A 85 2.88 28.69 -3.08
N PHE A 86 2.07 27.78 -2.52
CA PHE A 86 1.74 26.50 -3.15
C PHE A 86 0.25 26.40 -3.38
N ARG A 87 -0.16 25.78 -4.47
CA ARG A 87 -1.58 25.51 -4.74
C ARG A 87 -1.92 24.08 -4.34
N CYS A 88 -3.04 23.91 -3.66
CA CYS A 88 -3.56 22.62 -3.25
C CYS A 88 -5.02 22.46 -3.70
N HIS A 89 -5.43 21.24 -4.01
CA HIS A 89 -6.82 20.90 -4.30
C HIS A 89 -7.41 20.07 -3.15
N ASP A 90 -8.50 20.49 -2.53
CA ASP A 90 -9.04 19.84 -1.32
C ASP A 90 -9.91 18.60 -1.58
N VAL A 91 -10.37 18.40 -2.82
CA VAL A 91 -11.11 17.19 -3.22
C VAL A 91 -10.16 16.10 -3.72
N GLU A 92 -9.23 16.47 -4.60
CA GLU A 92 -8.25 15.53 -5.19
C GLU A 92 -7.01 15.35 -4.31
N TRP A 93 -6.86 16.19 -3.27
CA TRP A 93 -5.69 16.20 -2.38
C TRP A 93 -4.36 16.32 -3.12
N THR A 94 -4.32 17.16 -4.15
CA THR A 94 -3.11 17.42 -4.94
C THR A 94 -2.39 18.68 -4.47
N CYS A 95 -1.08 18.76 -4.67
CA CYS A 95 -0.29 19.95 -4.34
C CYS A 95 0.75 20.25 -5.43
N THR A 96 0.99 21.52 -5.73
CA THR A 96 2.00 21.93 -6.74
C THR A 96 3.43 21.93 -6.22
N CYS A 97 3.68 21.55 -4.97
CA CYS A 97 5.05 21.53 -4.43
C CYS A 97 5.88 20.38 -5.04
N LEU A 98 7.20 20.57 -5.11
CA LEU A 98 8.12 19.60 -5.71
C LEU A 98 7.99 18.21 -5.09
N PHE A 99 7.82 18.13 -3.76
CA PHE A 99 7.69 16.84 -3.09
C PHE A 99 6.49 16.05 -3.62
N TYR A 100 5.31 16.68 -3.70
CA TYR A 100 4.11 16.03 -4.20
C TYR A 100 4.26 15.69 -5.68
N SER A 101 4.69 16.62 -6.52
CA SER A 101 4.84 16.36 -7.96
C SER A 101 5.81 15.21 -8.27
N SER A 102 6.85 15.01 -7.46
CA SER A 102 7.80 13.90 -7.64
C SER A 102 7.31 12.57 -7.06
N HIS A 103 6.57 12.59 -5.95
CA HIS A 103 6.28 11.38 -5.17
C HIS A 103 4.82 10.96 -5.17
N HIS A 104 3.89 11.88 -5.41
CA HIS A 104 2.45 11.70 -5.23
C HIS A 104 2.12 11.18 -3.81
N LEU A 105 2.86 11.70 -2.82
CA LEU A 105 2.69 11.40 -1.40
C LEU A 105 2.24 12.67 -0.67
N PRO A 106 1.50 12.53 0.46
CA PRO A 106 1.14 13.66 1.30
C PRO A 106 2.35 14.53 1.67
N CYS A 107 2.32 15.80 1.28
CA CYS A 107 3.32 16.79 1.64
C CYS A 107 2.87 17.59 2.86
N ARG A 108 3.79 18.34 3.48
CA ARG A 108 3.47 19.23 4.60
C ARG A 108 2.37 20.26 4.30
N HIS A 109 2.21 20.68 3.04
CA HIS A 109 1.17 21.65 2.65
C HIS A 109 -0.22 21.04 2.65
N LEU A 110 -0.36 19.77 2.21
CA LEU A 110 -1.62 19.03 2.31
C LEU A 110 -1.97 18.73 3.76
N MET A 111 -0.98 18.40 4.58
CA MET A 111 -1.16 18.23 6.03
C MET A 111 -1.65 19.53 6.68
N HIS A 112 -1.06 20.67 6.30
CA HIS A 112 -1.51 21.98 6.75
C HIS A 112 -2.92 22.31 6.28
N LEU A 113 -3.25 22.08 5.00
CA LEU A 113 -4.60 22.29 4.46
C LEU A 113 -5.64 21.45 5.21
N ALA A 114 -5.37 20.17 5.45
CA ALA A 114 -6.26 19.31 6.22
C ALA A 114 -6.49 19.84 7.64
N ARG A 115 -5.40 20.21 8.33
CA ARG A 115 -5.44 20.62 9.73
C ARG A 115 -6.04 22.01 9.94
N VAL A 116 -5.59 22.98 9.16
CA VAL A 116 -5.91 24.41 9.35
C VAL A 116 -7.07 24.82 8.45
N GLY A 117 -7.06 24.41 7.17
CA GLY A 117 -8.13 24.75 6.23
C GLY A 117 -9.44 24.01 6.48
N HIS A 118 -9.37 22.73 6.87
CA HIS A 118 -10.55 21.88 7.10
C HIS A 118 -10.77 21.46 8.56
N GLY A 119 -9.82 21.71 9.46
CA GLY A 119 -9.96 21.33 10.87
C GLY A 119 -9.82 19.83 11.14
N PHE A 120 -9.37 19.03 10.18
CA PHE A 120 -9.19 17.60 10.38
C PHE A 120 -8.10 17.30 11.41
N LYS A 121 -8.34 16.30 12.25
CA LYS A 121 -7.36 15.78 13.21
C LYS A 121 -6.40 14.80 12.52
N PRO A 122 -6.89 13.73 11.87
CA PRO A 122 -6.08 12.92 10.96
C PRO A 122 -6.14 13.49 9.53
N LEU A 123 -5.08 13.26 8.76
CA LEU A 123 -5.14 13.43 7.31
C LEU A 123 -6.15 12.42 6.73
N PRO A 124 -7.07 12.83 5.84
CA PRO A 124 -8.07 11.91 5.30
C PRO A 124 -7.41 10.88 4.37
N ALA A 125 -7.96 9.67 4.34
CA ALA A 125 -7.41 8.55 3.56
C ALA A 125 -7.30 8.85 2.06
N MET A 126 -8.24 9.64 1.51
CA MET A 126 -8.24 10.12 0.13
C MET A 126 -7.03 11.00 -0.24
N ALA A 127 -6.27 11.50 0.73
CA ALA A 127 -5.01 12.20 0.47
C ALA A 127 -3.84 11.27 0.12
N ILE A 128 -4.02 9.95 0.31
CA ILE A 128 -3.05 8.93 -0.05
C ILE A 128 -3.47 8.36 -1.40
N HIS A 129 -2.69 8.64 -2.44
CA HIS A 129 -2.92 8.10 -3.78
C HIS A 129 -2.93 6.56 -3.74
N ASP A 130 -3.82 5.91 -4.50
CA ASP A 130 -4.02 4.44 -4.51
C ASP A 130 -2.73 3.64 -4.66
N ARG A 131 -1.83 4.12 -5.52
CA ARG A 131 -0.45 3.60 -5.64
C ARG A 131 0.19 3.32 -4.29
N TRP A 132 0.07 4.22 -3.33
CA TRP A 132 0.70 4.15 -2.01
C TRP A 132 -0.28 3.75 -0.90
N SER A 133 -1.52 3.46 -1.27
CA SER A 133 -2.53 3.01 -0.32
C SER A 133 -2.16 1.63 0.21
N THR A 134 -2.25 1.46 1.54
CA THR A 134 -2.12 0.16 2.19
C THR A 134 -3.31 -0.75 1.94
N TYR A 135 -4.28 -0.34 1.10
CA TYR A 135 -5.36 -1.23 0.67
C TYR A 135 -4.83 -2.50 -0.01
N GLN A 136 -3.74 -2.40 -0.78
CA GLN A 136 -3.04 -3.57 -1.32
C GLN A 136 -2.50 -4.49 -0.22
N THR A 137 -2.13 -3.93 0.94
CA THR A 137 -1.74 -4.73 2.12
C THR A 137 -2.91 -5.53 2.68
N LEU A 138 -4.14 -5.01 2.60
CA LEU A 138 -5.34 -5.72 3.02
C LEU A 138 -5.65 -6.90 2.10
N GLU A 139 -5.47 -6.73 0.79
CA GLU A 139 -5.62 -7.79 -0.20
C GLU A 139 -4.60 -8.91 0.05
N VAL A 140 -3.33 -8.56 0.22
CA VAL A 140 -2.26 -9.51 0.55
C VAL A 140 -2.54 -10.24 1.88
N LYS A 141 -3.09 -9.56 2.89
CA LYS A 141 -3.52 -10.20 4.15
C LYS A 141 -4.60 -11.26 3.89
N ASN A 142 -5.58 -10.95 3.05
CA ASN A 142 -6.66 -11.88 2.73
C ASN A 142 -6.12 -13.09 1.96
N GLU A 143 -5.24 -12.88 0.98
CA GLU A 143 -4.55 -13.97 0.27
C GLU A 143 -3.73 -14.84 1.21
N LEU A 144 -2.97 -14.23 2.14
CA LEU A 144 -2.20 -14.95 3.15
C LEU A 144 -3.09 -15.79 4.08
N THR A 145 -4.26 -15.26 4.45
CA THR A 145 -5.24 -15.96 5.29
C THR A 145 -5.81 -17.17 4.55
N ALA A 146 -6.25 -16.99 3.30
CA ALA A 146 -6.75 -18.08 2.45
C ALA A 146 -5.67 -19.15 2.20
N ALA A 147 -4.43 -18.73 2.00
CA ALA A 147 -3.29 -19.62 1.86
C ALA A 147 -3.00 -20.43 3.13
N ALA A 148 -3.10 -19.81 4.31
CA ALA A 148 -2.96 -20.51 5.59
C ALA A 148 -4.08 -21.54 5.80
N GLU A 149 -5.33 -21.20 5.44
CA GLU A 149 -6.48 -22.11 5.51
C GLU A 149 -6.30 -23.33 4.58
N MET A 150 -5.77 -23.14 3.37
CA MET A 150 -5.48 -24.26 2.46
C MET A 150 -4.41 -25.22 2.99
N LEU A 151 -3.49 -24.74 3.84
CA LEU A 151 -2.43 -25.56 4.43
C LEU A 151 -2.89 -26.30 5.69
N GLN A 152 -3.94 -25.86 6.38
CA GLN A 152 -4.40 -26.47 7.63
C GLN A 152 -4.67 -27.98 7.55
N PRO A 153 -5.40 -28.49 6.55
CA PRO A 153 -5.68 -29.93 6.46
C PRO A 153 -4.42 -30.77 6.26
N ILE A 154 -3.41 -30.22 5.57
CA ILE A 154 -2.14 -30.92 5.29
C ILE A 154 -1.32 -31.07 6.57
N VAL A 155 -1.31 -30.03 7.41
CA VAL A 155 -0.63 -30.05 8.72
C VAL A 155 -1.33 -30.97 9.72
N GLN A 156 -2.65 -31.13 9.64
CA GLN A 156 -3.39 -32.04 10.52
C GLN A 156 -3.33 -33.51 10.09
N MET A 157 -2.76 -33.80 8.92
CA MET A 157 -2.55 -35.16 8.41
C MET A 157 -1.17 -35.75 8.76
N SER A 158 -0.26 -34.94 9.32
CA SER A 158 1.03 -35.38 9.89
C SER A 158 0.94 -35.59 11.39
#